data_AF-A0A9P1MCS3-F1
#
_entry.id   AF-A0A9P1MCS3-F1
#
_cell.length_a   1.000
_cell.length_b   1.000
_cell.length_c   1.000
_cell.angle_alpha   90.00
_cell.angle_beta   90.00
_cell.angle_gamma   90.00
#
_symmetry.space_group_name_H-M   'P 1'
#
loop_
_entity.id
_entity.type
_entity.pdbx_description
1 polymer ?
#
loop_
_entity_poly.entity_id
_entity_poly.type
_entity_poly.pdbx_seq_one_letter_code
_entity_poly.pdbx_strand_id
1 'polypeptide(L)'
;MKNDASSRSHAICRIRIENPAVTGRDGLLYLIDLAGSEVARDIASHKNDRMRETREINISLSALKDCIRGKAEWDASRGSKSRLKKPHVPFRQSSLTRILKHVFDPSSERPCKTVVLACINPSLADAGASKNTLRYAELLRVLIAEPLTAGLDSSALEASGDSREGNKVVGFRKDSRHPMDSQVEAIPFKQRIRSGMVVKWSSAPRDSTGTSSSDLALVLCSTDSKTCHSEGASDETTGGDHDREKKPRYLCAKVVPGSTANAYEIRIWDQIIISDDMMEAEIILEYDTASRYYYQSK
;
A
#
# COMPACT_ATOMS: atom_id res chain seq x y z
N MET A 1 24.88 0.48 18.17
CA MET A 1 23.96 0.46 19.34
C MET A 1 22.58 0.16 18.82
N LYS A 2 21.91 -0.89 19.34
CA LYS A 2 20.47 -1.07 19.09
C LYS A 2 19.70 -0.05 19.92
N ASN A 3 18.59 0.42 19.36
CA ASN A 3 17.88 1.59 19.83
C ASN A 3 17.22 1.32 21.20
N ASP A 4 17.56 2.11 22.23
CA ASP A 4 16.92 2.01 23.55
C ASP A 4 15.43 2.40 23.52
N ALA A 5 14.98 3.01 22.42
CA ALA A 5 13.58 3.36 22.17
C ALA A 5 12.75 2.26 21.49
N SER A 6 13.23 1.02 21.37
CA SER A 6 12.43 -0.08 20.79
C SER A 6 11.16 -0.32 21.62
N SER A 7 9.99 -0.15 21.00
CA SER A 7 8.70 -0.46 21.61
C SER A 7 8.58 -1.96 21.87
N ARG A 8 8.26 -2.32 23.12
CA ARG A 8 8.15 -3.72 23.57
C ARG A 8 6.70 -4.21 23.69
N SER A 9 5.76 -3.36 23.28
CA SER A 9 4.33 -3.63 23.18
C SER A 9 3.84 -3.36 21.76
N HIS A 10 2.82 -4.09 21.31
CA HIS A 10 2.12 -3.80 20.06
C HIS A 10 1.08 -2.68 20.29
N ALA A 11 0.95 -1.76 19.34
CA ALA A 11 -0.10 -0.73 19.36
C ALA A 11 -1.13 -1.00 18.26
N ILE A 12 -2.41 -0.77 18.57
CA ILE A 12 -3.52 -0.88 17.61
C ILE A 12 -4.31 0.42 17.64
N CYS A 13 -4.25 1.16 16.55
CA CYS A 13 -5.12 2.32 16.32
C CYS A 13 -6.25 1.91 15.36
N ARG A 14 -7.49 2.12 15.78
CA ARG A 14 -8.69 1.86 14.98
C ARG A 14 -9.35 3.18 14.63
N ILE A 15 -9.37 3.51 13.35
CA ILE A 15 -10.06 4.68 12.80
C ILE A 15 -11.36 4.19 12.17
N ARG A 16 -12.47 4.82 12.55
CA ARG A 16 -13.80 4.55 11.99
C ARG A 16 -14.18 5.68 11.06
N ILE A 17 -14.54 5.32 9.84
CA ILE A 17 -14.87 6.24 8.75
C ILE A 17 -16.34 6.04 8.44
N GLU A 18 -17.15 7.00 8.84
CA GLU A 18 -18.57 7.04 8.53
C GLU A 18 -18.78 7.78 7.20
N ASN A 19 -19.70 7.28 6.37
CA ASN A 19 -20.20 8.03 5.23
C ASN A 19 -21.70 8.27 5.42
N PRO A 20 -22.11 9.46 5.89
CA PRO A 20 -23.52 9.77 6.14
C PRO A 20 -24.42 9.66 4.91
N ALA A 21 -23.86 9.74 3.70
CA ALA A 21 -24.61 9.68 2.45
C ALA A 21 -24.88 8.25 1.96
N VAL A 22 -24.24 7.23 2.55
CA VAL A 22 -24.41 5.82 2.15
C VAL A 22 -25.02 5.05 3.31
N THR A 23 -26.19 4.46 3.08
CA THR A 23 -26.81 3.51 4.01
C THR A 23 -26.04 2.18 3.97
N GLY A 24 -24.98 2.09 4.76
CA GLY A 24 -24.08 0.93 4.78
C GLY A 24 -23.27 0.82 6.07
N ARG A 25 -22.43 -0.21 6.16
CA ARG A 25 -21.52 -0.39 7.30
C ARG A 25 -20.35 0.59 7.18
N ASP A 26 -19.97 1.25 8.28
CA ASP A 26 -18.80 2.13 8.36
C ASP A 26 -17.53 1.47 7.83
N GLY A 27 -16.64 2.25 7.22
CA GLY A 27 -15.26 1.87 6.96
C GLY A 27 -14.47 1.78 8.27
N LEU A 28 -13.57 0.79 8.39
CA LEU A 28 -12.65 0.68 9.51
C LEU A 28 -11.23 0.55 8.96
N LEU A 29 -10.35 1.45 9.38
CA LEU A 29 -8.92 1.39 9.14
C LEU A 29 -8.23 0.99 10.44
N TYR A 30 -7.42 -0.08 10.37
CA TYR A 30 -6.59 -0.54 11.47
C TYR A 30 -5.14 -0.23 11.14
N LEU A 31 -4.49 0.60 11.96
CA LEU A 31 -3.06 0.84 11.94
C LEU A 31 -2.46 0.08 13.12
N ILE A 32 -1.58 -0.87 12.81
CA ILE A 32 -1.01 -1.77 13.81
C ILE A 32 0.50 -1.57 13.79
N ASP A 33 1.04 -1.10 14.92
CA ASP A 33 2.48 -1.02 15.14
C ASP A 33 2.93 -2.25 15.93
N LEU A 34 3.84 -3.02 15.34
CA LEU A 34 4.28 -4.29 15.88
C LEU A 34 5.62 -4.10 16.61
N ALA A 35 5.70 -4.62 17.83
CA ALA A 35 6.94 -4.67 18.58
C ALA A 35 8.04 -5.43 17.80
N GLY A 36 9.29 -5.05 18.05
CA GLY A 36 10.45 -5.61 17.37
C GLY A 36 10.57 -7.13 17.53
N SER A 37 11.04 -7.80 16.47
CA SER A 37 11.21 -9.27 16.42
C SER A 37 12.63 -9.72 16.78
N GLU A 38 13.42 -8.85 17.40
CA GLU A 38 14.82 -9.14 17.72
C GLU A 38 15.01 -10.43 18.53
N VAL A 39 16.02 -11.19 18.12
CA VAL A 39 16.30 -12.51 18.66
C VAL A 39 17.01 -12.38 20.00
N ALA A 40 16.60 -13.21 20.96
CA ALA A 40 17.15 -13.30 22.32
C ALA A 40 18.66 -13.57 22.42
N ARG A 41 19.40 -13.74 21.32
CA ARG A 41 20.88 -13.82 21.38
C ARG A 41 21.52 -12.51 21.86
N ASP A 42 20.84 -11.38 21.70
CA ASP A 42 21.29 -10.10 22.26
C ASP A 42 21.01 -9.98 23.77
N ILE A 43 20.38 -11.01 24.38
CA ILE A 43 19.85 -11.02 25.75
C ILE A 43 20.73 -11.90 26.67
N ALA A 44 21.96 -12.23 26.27
CA ALA A 44 22.88 -13.04 27.08
C ALA A 44 23.19 -12.42 28.47
N SER A 45 22.84 -11.15 28.70
CA SER A 45 23.08 -10.40 29.94
C SER A 45 21.82 -9.92 30.68
N HIS A 46 20.61 -10.34 30.28
CA HIS A 46 19.38 -9.76 30.85
C HIS A 46 18.60 -10.68 31.81
N LYS A 47 17.94 -10.03 32.78
CA LYS A 47 17.10 -10.61 33.83
C LYS A 47 15.97 -11.49 33.25
N ASN A 48 15.54 -12.51 34.00
CA ASN A 48 14.47 -13.46 33.63
C ASN A 48 13.20 -12.81 33.07
N ASP A 49 12.80 -11.63 33.57
CA ASP A 49 11.61 -10.91 33.11
C ASP A 49 11.74 -10.43 31.66
N ARG A 50 12.95 -10.01 31.27
CA ARG A 50 13.27 -9.56 29.90
C ARG A 50 13.10 -10.71 28.90
N MET A 51 13.52 -11.92 29.30
CA MET A 51 13.35 -13.13 28.49
C MET A 51 11.89 -13.52 28.33
N ARG A 52 11.08 -13.40 29.39
CA ARG A 52 9.64 -13.68 29.34
C ARG A 52 8.92 -12.73 28.37
N GLU A 53 9.22 -11.44 28.46
CA GLU A 53 8.65 -10.42 27.58
C GLU A 53 9.02 -10.65 26.11
N THR A 54 10.31 -10.90 25.81
CA THR A 54 10.74 -11.23 24.44
C THR A 54 10.07 -12.50 23.92
N ARG A 55 9.80 -13.48 24.80
CA ARG A 55 9.05 -14.68 24.42
C ARG A 55 7.61 -14.34 24.04
N GLU A 56 6.93 -13.52 24.82
CA GLU A 56 5.54 -13.10 24.56
C GLU A 56 5.40 -12.28 23.27
N ILE A 57 6.35 -11.38 22.99
CA ILE A 57 6.43 -10.65 21.71
C ILE A 57 6.55 -11.64 20.55
N ASN A 58 7.47 -12.61 20.64
CA ASN A 58 7.64 -13.60 19.56
C ASN A 58 6.45 -14.53 19.38
N ILE A 59 5.75 -14.91 20.46
CA ILE A 59 4.51 -15.69 20.40
C ILE A 59 3.43 -14.90 19.64
N SER A 60 3.23 -13.63 19.99
CA SER A 60 2.21 -12.79 19.35
C SER A 60 2.50 -12.55 17.86
N LEU A 61 3.76 -12.29 17.49
CA LEU A 61 4.17 -12.15 16.08
C LEU A 61 4.00 -13.45 15.28
N SER A 62 4.33 -14.60 15.90
CA SER A 62 4.18 -15.91 15.26
C SER A 62 2.71 -16.29 15.06
N ALA A 63 1.88 -16.07 16.07
CA ALA A 63 0.44 -16.30 15.98
C ALA A 63 -0.21 -15.40 14.92
N LEU A 64 0.21 -14.12 14.85
CA LEU A 64 -0.27 -13.19 13.84
C LEU A 64 0.07 -13.64 12.42
N LYS A 65 1.30 -14.13 12.20
CA LYS A 65 1.74 -14.70 10.92
C LYS A 65 0.80 -15.80 10.45
N ASP A 66 0.48 -16.74 11.33
CA ASP A 66 -0.38 -17.88 11.01
C ASP A 66 -1.82 -17.42 10.74
N CYS A 67 -2.28 -16.37 11.43
CA CYS A 67 -3.58 -15.76 11.15
C CYS A 67 -3.65 -15.11 9.76
N ILE A 68 -2.63 -14.32 9.39
CA ILE A 68 -2.56 -13.69 8.07
C ILE A 68 -2.49 -14.77 7.00
N ARG A 69 -1.61 -15.77 7.15
CA ARG A 69 -1.44 -16.88 6.19
C ARG A 69 -2.75 -17.66 6.00
N GLY A 70 -3.43 -18.04 7.07
CA GLY A 70 -4.69 -18.78 6.97
C GLY A 70 -5.80 -17.97 6.28
N LYS A 71 -5.86 -16.65 6.49
CA LYS A 71 -6.79 -15.77 5.77
C LYS A 71 -6.43 -15.66 4.29
N ALA A 72 -5.16 -15.46 4.00
CA ALA A 72 -4.56 -15.37 2.68
C ALA A 72 -4.87 -16.61 1.82
N GLU A 73 -4.61 -17.80 2.35
CA GLU A 73 -4.89 -19.09 1.68
C GLU A 73 -6.40 -19.27 1.43
N TRP A 74 -7.24 -18.93 2.41
CA TRP A 74 -8.69 -18.97 2.25
C TRP A 74 -9.17 -18.04 1.14
N ASP A 75 -8.71 -16.79 1.14
CA ASP A 75 -9.09 -15.79 0.17
C ASP A 75 -8.68 -16.20 -1.26
N ALA A 76 -7.49 -16.79 -1.44
CA ALA A 76 -7.04 -17.35 -2.71
C ALA A 76 -7.87 -18.55 -3.18
N SER A 77 -8.34 -19.38 -2.23
CA SER A 77 -9.11 -20.59 -2.55
C SER A 77 -10.56 -20.33 -2.97
N ARG A 78 -11.13 -19.14 -2.70
CA ARG A 78 -12.53 -18.81 -3.01
C ARG A 78 -12.91 -18.90 -4.50
N GLY A 79 -11.92 -18.89 -5.41
CA GLY A 79 -12.14 -19.04 -6.85
C GLY A 79 -11.99 -20.47 -7.39
N SER A 80 -11.49 -21.41 -6.58
CA SER A 80 -11.33 -22.81 -6.99
C SER A 80 -12.54 -23.62 -6.58
N LYS A 81 -13.15 -24.38 -7.51
CA LYS A 81 -14.31 -25.26 -7.26
C LYS A 81 -14.05 -26.39 -6.25
N SER A 82 -12.84 -26.48 -5.70
CA SER A 82 -12.50 -27.41 -4.62
C SER A 82 -13.12 -26.93 -3.31
N ARG A 83 -13.97 -27.77 -2.69
CA ARG A 83 -14.48 -27.59 -1.32
C ARG A 83 -13.31 -27.72 -0.33
N LEU A 84 -12.42 -26.75 -0.28
CA LEU A 84 -11.31 -26.74 0.66
C LEU A 84 -11.86 -26.51 2.08
N LYS A 85 -11.45 -27.36 3.01
CA LYS A 85 -11.79 -27.23 4.43
C LYS A 85 -11.30 -25.88 4.94
N LYS A 86 -12.16 -25.15 5.67
CA LYS A 86 -11.80 -23.86 6.30
C LYS A 86 -10.49 -24.03 7.08
N PRO A 87 -9.44 -23.22 6.81
CA PRO A 87 -8.19 -23.32 7.54
C PRO A 87 -8.42 -23.01 9.01
N HIS A 88 -7.86 -23.83 9.90
CA HIS A 88 -7.88 -23.55 11.33
C HIS A 88 -6.88 -22.43 11.63
N VAL A 89 -7.39 -21.29 12.11
CA VAL A 89 -6.58 -20.13 12.47
C VAL A 89 -6.43 -20.03 13.99
N PRO A 90 -5.21 -20.02 14.55
CA PRO A 90 -4.99 -20.16 15.99
C PRO A 90 -5.12 -18.84 16.78
N PHE A 91 -6.29 -18.20 16.71
CA PHE A 91 -6.54 -16.89 17.33
C PHE A 91 -6.26 -16.82 18.83
N ARG A 92 -6.36 -17.93 19.55
CA ARG A 92 -6.23 -18.00 21.01
C ARG A 92 -4.78 -17.92 21.52
N GLN A 93 -3.79 -18.01 20.64
CA GLN A 93 -2.38 -18.06 21.02
C GLN A 93 -1.83 -16.72 21.55
N SER A 94 -2.47 -15.59 21.24
CA SER A 94 -2.08 -14.28 21.77
C SER A 94 -3.26 -13.34 21.94
N SER A 95 -3.13 -12.34 22.81
CA SER A 95 -4.13 -11.28 22.96
C SER A 95 -4.32 -10.47 21.67
N LEU A 96 -3.22 -10.21 20.94
CA LEU A 96 -3.22 -9.51 19.66
C LEU A 96 -4.12 -10.23 18.63
N THR A 97 -3.94 -11.53 18.45
CA THR A 97 -4.73 -12.32 17.50
C THR A 97 -6.18 -12.51 17.95
N ARG A 98 -6.47 -12.49 19.25
CA ARG A 98 -7.85 -12.47 19.75
C ARG A 98 -8.57 -11.17 19.39
N ILE A 99 -7.90 -10.03 19.56
CA ILE A 99 -8.45 -8.71 19.23
C ILE A 99 -8.66 -8.58 17.72
N LEU A 100 -7.74 -9.10 16.91
CA LEU A 100 -7.79 -9.02 15.45
C LEU A 100 -8.58 -10.16 14.78
N LYS A 101 -9.29 -10.99 15.56
CA LYS A 101 -10.01 -12.14 15.02
C LYS A 101 -10.98 -11.75 13.89
N HIS A 102 -11.73 -10.67 14.06
CA HIS A 102 -12.71 -10.22 13.05
C HIS A 102 -12.07 -9.80 11.71
N VAL A 103 -10.77 -9.47 11.72
CA VAL A 103 -9.99 -9.12 10.52
C VAL A 103 -9.62 -10.39 9.75
N PHE A 104 -9.08 -11.39 10.44
CA PHE A 104 -8.48 -12.57 9.81
C PHE A 104 -9.37 -13.82 9.82
N ASP A 105 -10.55 -13.80 10.45
CA ASP A 105 -11.46 -14.96 10.44
C ASP A 105 -11.94 -15.22 9.00
N PRO A 106 -11.74 -16.44 8.46
CA PRO A 106 -12.25 -16.79 7.14
C PRO A 106 -13.78 -16.75 7.05
N SER A 107 -14.49 -16.85 8.19
CA SER A 107 -15.96 -16.70 8.28
C SER A 107 -16.42 -15.25 8.48
N SER A 108 -15.50 -14.28 8.56
CA SER A 108 -15.88 -12.88 8.64
C SER A 108 -16.57 -12.46 7.34
N GLU A 109 -17.82 -12.03 7.41
CA GLU A 109 -18.60 -11.50 6.29
C GLU A 109 -18.10 -10.12 5.83
N ARG A 110 -17.25 -9.48 6.63
CA ARG A 110 -16.75 -8.15 6.33
C ARG A 110 -15.54 -8.25 5.39
N PRO A 111 -15.60 -7.66 4.17
CA PRO A 111 -14.43 -7.60 3.33
C PRO A 111 -13.35 -6.77 4.01
N CYS A 112 -12.14 -7.30 4.05
CA CYS A 112 -10.99 -6.64 4.65
C CYS A 112 -9.78 -6.88 3.74
N LYS A 113 -9.03 -5.81 3.46
CA LYS A 113 -7.73 -5.90 2.80
C LYS A 113 -6.66 -5.67 3.85
N THR A 114 -5.63 -6.51 3.86
CA THR A 114 -4.50 -6.39 4.78
C THR A 114 -3.25 -6.07 3.99
N VAL A 115 -2.52 -5.05 4.44
CA VAL A 115 -1.19 -4.71 3.93
C VAL A 115 -0.20 -4.91 5.07
N VAL A 116 0.94 -5.54 4.77
CA VAL A 116 2.03 -5.77 5.73
C VAL A 116 3.26 -5.03 5.23
N LEU A 117 3.85 -4.21 6.09
CA LEU A 117 5.09 -3.47 5.81
C LEU A 117 6.26 -4.21 6.44
N ALA A 118 7.25 -4.59 5.63
CA ALA A 118 8.45 -5.27 6.08
C ALA A 118 9.59 -4.25 6.25
N CYS A 119 9.87 -3.86 7.49
CA CYS A 119 10.97 -2.94 7.81
C CYS A 119 12.29 -3.71 7.94
N ILE A 120 13.29 -3.33 7.12
CA ILE A 120 14.62 -3.94 7.12
C ILE A 120 15.70 -2.88 7.40
N ASN A 121 16.80 -3.30 8.00
CA ASN A 121 17.99 -2.46 8.17
C ASN A 121 19.03 -2.84 7.10
N PRO A 122 19.57 -1.88 6.31
CA PRO A 122 20.63 -2.15 5.34
C PRO A 122 22.00 -2.48 5.96
N SER A 123 22.18 -2.28 7.27
CA SER A 123 23.44 -2.57 7.96
C SER A 123 23.83 -4.05 7.85
N LEU A 124 25.11 -4.31 7.55
CA LEU A 124 25.66 -5.67 7.48
C LEU A 124 25.49 -6.44 8.80
N ALA A 125 25.59 -5.73 9.93
CA ALA A 125 25.41 -6.32 11.26
C ALA A 125 24.00 -6.91 11.45
N ASP A 126 22.99 -6.35 10.77
CA ASP A 126 21.60 -6.77 10.85
C ASP A 126 21.17 -7.63 9.65
N ALA A 127 22.09 -8.00 8.74
CA ALA A 127 21.77 -8.77 7.54
C ALA A 127 21.01 -10.08 7.84
N GLY A 128 21.38 -10.76 8.93
CA GLY A 128 20.67 -11.97 9.39
C GLY A 128 19.23 -11.69 9.84
N ALA A 129 19.00 -10.60 10.57
CA ALA A 129 17.67 -10.20 11.01
C ALA A 129 16.81 -9.72 9.82
N SER A 130 17.37 -8.88 8.95
CA SER A 130 16.71 -8.43 7.72
C SER A 130 16.32 -9.60 6.82
N LYS A 131 17.18 -10.62 6.67
CA LYS A 131 16.85 -11.86 5.94
C LYS A 131 15.66 -12.61 6.55
N ASN A 132 15.56 -12.65 7.88
CA ASN A 132 14.42 -13.29 8.54
C ASN A 132 13.12 -12.51 8.32
N THR A 133 13.15 -11.18 8.38
CA THR A 133 12.00 -10.34 8.04
C THR A 133 11.55 -10.54 6.60
N LEU A 134 12.48 -10.63 5.65
CA LEU A 134 12.15 -10.90 4.25
C LEU A 134 11.53 -12.28 4.04
N ARG A 135 12.08 -13.32 4.67
CA ARG A 135 11.47 -14.67 4.67
C ARG A 135 10.06 -14.66 5.27
N TYR A 136 9.84 -13.88 6.32
CA TYR A 136 8.52 -13.71 6.91
C TYR A 136 7.56 -13.08 5.89
N ALA A 137 7.96 -11.99 5.24
CA ALA A 137 7.15 -11.30 4.25
C ALA A 137 6.83 -12.18 3.03
N GLU A 138 7.79 -12.99 2.58
CA GLU A 138 7.60 -13.94 1.48
C GLU A 138 6.48 -14.95 1.75
N LEU A 139 6.38 -15.47 2.98
CA LEU A 139 5.35 -16.44 3.38
C LEU A 139 3.94 -15.85 3.46
N LEU A 140 3.82 -14.52 3.55
CA LEU A 140 2.53 -13.82 3.57
C LEU A 140 2.06 -13.44 2.16
N ARG A 141 2.89 -13.66 1.15
CA ARG A 141 2.58 -13.25 -0.22
C ARG A 141 1.53 -14.18 -0.82
N VAL A 142 0.32 -13.65 -0.99
CA VAL A 142 -0.72 -14.30 -1.80
C VAL A 142 -0.52 -13.90 -3.25
N LEU A 143 -0.28 -14.89 -4.09
CA LEU A 143 -0.39 -14.73 -5.53
C LEU A 143 -1.87 -14.60 -5.87
N ILE A 144 -2.36 -13.38 -6.00
CA ILE A 144 -3.68 -13.15 -6.59
C ILE A 144 -3.51 -13.46 -8.08
N ALA A 145 -4.03 -14.60 -8.52
CA ALA A 145 -4.18 -14.85 -9.95
C ALA A 145 -5.12 -13.77 -10.52
N GLU A 146 -4.67 -13.07 -11.55
CA GLU A 146 -5.56 -12.23 -12.36
C GLU A 146 -6.74 -13.10 -12.81
N PRO A 147 -8.00 -12.63 -12.72
CA PRO A 147 -9.08 -13.28 -13.43
C PRO A 147 -8.70 -13.21 -14.90
N LEU A 148 -8.40 -14.35 -15.55
CA LEU A 148 -8.42 -14.38 -17.01
C LEU A 148 -9.80 -13.86 -17.40
N THR A 149 -9.82 -12.71 -18.09
CA THR A 149 -11.00 -12.25 -18.80
C THR A 149 -11.52 -13.42 -19.59
N ALA A 150 -12.73 -13.87 -19.29
CA ALA A 150 -13.43 -14.93 -20.01
C ALA A 150 -13.73 -14.43 -21.42
N GLY A 151 -12.72 -14.46 -22.28
CA GLY A 151 -12.80 -14.34 -23.73
C GLY A 151 -12.72 -15.75 -24.31
N LEU A 152 -13.73 -16.08 -25.10
CA LEU A 152 -13.96 -17.35 -25.79
C LEU A 152 -12.74 -17.87 -26.59
N ASP A 153 -12.33 -19.11 -26.32
CA ASP A 153 -12.03 -20.16 -27.32
C ASP A 153 -11.66 -21.52 -26.67
N SER A 154 -12.68 -22.27 -26.25
CA SER A 154 -12.50 -23.66 -25.85
C SER A 154 -12.30 -24.57 -27.08
N SER A 155 -11.13 -24.57 -27.70
CA SER A 155 -10.76 -25.61 -28.69
C SER A 155 -9.27 -25.60 -29.07
N ALA A 156 -8.34 -25.73 -28.12
CA ALA A 156 -6.99 -26.26 -28.38
C ALA A 156 -6.21 -26.44 -27.06
N LEU A 157 -6.24 -27.64 -26.47
CA LEU A 157 -5.08 -28.31 -25.82
C LEU A 157 -5.51 -29.64 -25.20
N GLU A 158 -5.86 -30.61 -26.05
CA GLU A 158 -5.73 -32.03 -25.73
C GLU A 158 -4.48 -32.50 -26.48
N ALA A 159 -3.33 -32.56 -25.80
CA ALA A 159 -2.24 -33.52 -26.06
C ALA A 159 -0.98 -33.18 -25.25
N SER A 160 -0.33 -34.24 -24.79
CA SER A 160 1.00 -34.33 -24.17
C SER A 160 1.08 -34.01 -22.66
N GLY A 161 1.09 -35.10 -21.88
CA GLY A 161 1.60 -35.09 -20.52
C GLY A 161 3.14 -35.10 -20.55
N ASP A 162 3.74 -34.23 -19.74
CA ASP A 162 5.01 -34.51 -19.09
C ASP A 162 5.11 -33.68 -17.81
N SER A 163 5.47 -34.36 -16.73
CA SER A 163 5.57 -33.88 -15.36
C SER A 163 6.91 -33.21 -15.13
N ARG A 164 6.92 -31.87 -14.99
CA ARG A 164 7.97 -31.09 -14.31
C ARG A 164 7.37 -29.78 -13.81
N GLU A 165 7.17 -29.67 -12.49
CA GLU A 165 6.72 -28.47 -11.79
C GLU A 165 7.78 -27.36 -11.88
N GLY A 166 7.71 -26.58 -12.96
CA GLY A 166 8.35 -25.27 -13.07
C GLY A 166 7.43 -24.22 -12.46
N ASN A 167 7.91 -23.56 -11.41
CA ASN A 167 7.24 -22.45 -10.73
C ASN A 167 7.02 -21.30 -11.75
N LYS A 168 5.82 -21.23 -12.36
CA LYS A 168 5.46 -20.16 -13.30
C LYS A 168 5.37 -18.84 -12.53
N VAL A 169 6.30 -17.93 -12.81
CA VAL A 169 6.29 -16.56 -12.30
C VAL A 169 5.12 -15.82 -12.93
N VAL A 170 4.02 -15.68 -12.21
CA VAL A 170 2.84 -14.90 -12.64
C VAL A 170 3.09 -13.43 -12.30
N GLY A 171 2.94 -12.56 -13.30
CA GLY A 171 3.28 -11.14 -13.25
C GLY A 171 2.47 -10.34 -12.23
N PHE A 172 3.13 -9.40 -11.57
CA PHE A 172 2.51 -8.38 -10.72
C PHE A 172 1.80 -7.33 -11.59
N ARG A 173 0.77 -6.66 -11.06
CA ARG A 173 0.21 -5.46 -11.70
C ARG A 173 1.29 -4.38 -11.78
N LYS A 174 1.64 -3.99 -13.00
CA LYS A 174 2.65 -2.97 -13.31
C LYS A 174 2.05 -1.57 -13.52
N ASP A 175 0.72 -1.47 -13.55
CA ASP A 175 0.00 -0.26 -13.93
C ASP A 175 -0.62 0.46 -12.74
N SER A 176 -0.74 1.78 -12.86
CA SER A 176 -1.39 2.66 -11.86
C SER A 176 -2.93 2.62 -11.89
N ARG A 177 -3.54 1.71 -12.67
CA ARG A 177 -5.00 1.65 -12.93
C ARG A 177 -5.76 0.82 -11.89
N HIS A 178 -6.97 1.28 -11.55
CA HIS A 178 -7.90 0.56 -10.67
C HIS A 178 -8.84 -0.31 -11.53
N PRO A 179 -9.32 -1.49 -11.08
CA PRO A 179 -10.17 -2.40 -11.87
C PRO A 179 -11.51 -1.86 -12.44
N MET A 180 -11.82 -0.56 -12.31
CA MET A 180 -13.11 0.05 -12.67
C MET A 180 -12.96 1.08 -13.81
N ASP A 181 -12.02 0.90 -14.74
CA ASP A 181 -11.62 1.96 -15.67
C ASP A 181 -12.35 1.97 -17.03
N SER A 182 -13.08 0.91 -17.43
CA SER A 182 -13.71 0.85 -18.77
C SER A 182 -14.87 1.83 -18.99
N GLN A 183 -15.47 2.37 -17.92
CA GLN A 183 -16.53 3.39 -17.99
C GLN A 183 -16.04 4.81 -17.69
N VAL A 184 -14.75 4.96 -17.34
CA VAL A 184 -14.18 6.17 -16.74
C VAL A 184 -13.51 7.06 -17.80
N GLU A 185 -13.16 6.52 -18.97
CA GLU A 185 -12.58 7.28 -20.09
C GLU A 185 -13.56 8.29 -20.71
N ALA A 186 -14.87 8.13 -20.50
CA ALA A 186 -15.89 9.06 -20.98
C ALA A 186 -16.00 10.36 -20.16
N ILE A 187 -15.38 10.41 -18.97
CA ILE A 187 -15.45 11.56 -18.06
C ILE A 187 -14.32 12.55 -18.43
N PRO A 188 -14.61 13.87 -18.55
CA PRO A 188 -13.58 14.87 -18.80
C PRO A 188 -12.41 14.78 -17.81
N PHE A 189 -11.17 14.91 -18.29
CA PHE A 189 -9.94 14.73 -17.51
C PHE A 189 -9.98 15.43 -16.14
N LYS A 190 -10.41 16.70 -16.10
CA LYS A 190 -10.47 17.50 -14.86
C LYS A 190 -11.36 16.88 -13.77
N GLN A 191 -12.45 16.23 -14.17
CA GLN A 191 -13.38 15.56 -13.25
C GLN A 191 -12.90 14.17 -12.84
N ARG A 192 -11.84 13.67 -13.49
CA ARG A 192 -11.27 12.34 -13.28
C ARG A 192 -10.04 12.33 -12.38
N ILE A 193 -9.50 13.51 -12.04
CA ILE A 193 -8.31 13.66 -11.19
C ILE A 193 -8.54 13.01 -9.82
N ARG A 194 -7.66 12.08 -9.46
CA ARG A 194 -7.77 11.27 -8.24
C ARG A 194 -6.39 10.91 -7.66
N SER A 195 -6.37 10.58 -6.38
CA SER A 195 -5.18 10.03 -5.72
C SER A 195 -4.63 8.82 -6.48
N GLY A 196 -3.31 8.79 -6.68
CA GLY A 196 -2.61 7.75 -7.45
C GLY A 196 -2.49 8.04 -8.94
N MET A 197 -3.12 9.10 -9.46
CA MET A 197 -3.00 9.49 -10.86
C MET A 197 -1.72 10.30 -11.09
N VAL A 198 -0.96 10.00 -12.14
CA VAL A 198 0.18 10.83 -12.55
C VAL A 198 -0.33 11.84 -13.58
N VAL A 199 -0.01 13.11 -13.36
CA VAL A 199 -0.42 14.22 -14.21
C VAL A 199 0.78 14.93 -14.78
N LYS A 200 0.63 15.32 -16.04
CA LYS A 200 1.47 16.34 -16.66
C LYS A 200 0.97 17.72 -16.22
N TRP A 201 1.88 18.58 -15.81
CA TRP A 201 1.54 19.94 -15.40
C TRP A 201 2.55 20.95 -15.92
N SER A 202 2.10 22.18 -16.11
CA SER A 202 2.96 23.31 -16.47
C SER A 202 3.09 24.28 -15.30
N SER A 203 4.33 24.55 -14.89
CA SER A 203 4.61 25.69 -14.03
C SER A 203 4.46 26.97 -14.86
N ALA A 204 3.94 28.05 -14.26
CA ALA A 204 3.92 29.36 -14.91
C ALA A 204 5.32 29.71 -15.45
N PRO A 205 5.45 30.39 -16.60
CA PRO A 205 6.73 30.57 -17.28
C PRO A 205 7.73 31.26 -16.35
N ARG A 206 8.79 30.53 -15.97
CA ARG A 206 10.00 31.11 -15.40
C ARG A 206 10.87 31.62 -16.55
N ASP A 207 11.25 32.89 -16.44
CA ASP A 207 11.99 33.73 -17.38
C ASP A 207 12.80 33.07 -18.53
N SER A 208 12.62 33.67 -19.72
CA SER A 208 13.52 33.92 -20.86
C SER A 208 14.43 32.85 -21.50
N THR A 209 14.42 31.58 -21.09
CA THR A 209 15.11 30.50 -21.85
C THR A 209 14.19 29.32 -22.18
N GLY A 210 13.15 29.61 -22.98
CA GLY A 210 12.80 28.85 -24.19
C GLY A 210 12.55 27.33 -24.14
N THR A 211 12.40 26.69 -22.99
CA THR A 211 12.05 25.26 -22.92
C THR A 211 10.98 25.05 -21.87
N SER A 212 9.72 24.93 -22.29
CA SER A 212 8.64 24.46 -21.45
C SER A 212 8.86 22.97 -21.14
N SER A 213 9.72 22.67 -20.17
CA SER A 213 9.81 21.33 -19.60
C SER A 213 8.47 21.06 -18.93
N SER A 214 7.66 20.22 -19.55
CA SER A 214 6.45 19.74 -18.91
C SER A 214 6.86 18.83 -17.75
N ASP A 215 6.51 19.23 -16.55
CA ASP A 215 6.84 18.47 -15.35
C ASP A 215 5.74 17.44 -15.08
N LEU A 216 6.12 16.33 -14.44
CA LEU A 216 5.19 15.28 -14.03
C LEU A 216 4.99 15.34 -12.52
N ALA A 217 3.80 14.97 -12.06
CA ALA A 217 3.49 14.88 -10.64
C ALA A 217 2.51 13.75 -10.35
N LEU A 218 2.70 13.04 -9.24
CA LEU A 218 1.77 12.03 -8.73
C LEU A 218 0.79 12.70 -7.76
N VAL A 219 -0.51 12.63 -8.04
CA VAL A 219 -1.56 13.17 -7.17
C VAL A 219 -1.65 12.32 -5.90
N LEU A 220 -1.41 12.94 -4.73
CA LEU A 220 -1.48 12.28 -3.43
C LEU A 220 -2.90 12.41 -2.85
N CYS A 221 -3.42 13.63 -2.79
CA CYS A 221 -4.78 13.92 -2.34
C CYS A 221 -5.28 15.28 -2.85
N SER A 222 -6.60 15.45 -2.88
CA SER A 222 -7.21 16.77 -3.05
C SER A 222 -7.11 17.55 -1.74
N THR A 223 -6.84 18.84 -1.83
CA THR A 223 -6.77 19.74 -0.65
C THR A 223 -8.12 20.40 -0.34
N ASP A 224 -9.16 20.10 -1.11
CA ASP A 224 -10.49 20.75 -0.98
C ASP A 224 -11.42 20.06 0.03
N SER A 225 -10.93 19.07 0.76
CA SER A 225 -11.62 18.59 1.95
C SER A 225 -11.44 19.60 3.07
N LYS A 226 -12.56 20.17 3.55
CA LYS A 226 -12.71 20.74 4.89
C LYS A 226 -12.30 19.69 5.96
N THR A 227 -11.01 19.48 6.17
CA THR A 227 -10.36 18.69 7.21
C THR A 227 -8.91 19.16 7.23
N CYS A 228 -8.28 19.66 8.28
CA CYS A 228 -8.44 19.46 9.71
C CYS A 228 -7.67 20.58 10.41
N HIS A 229 -8.19 21.07 11.53
CA HIS A 229 -7.45 21.94 12.43
C HIS A 229 -6.21 21.20 12.95
N SER A 230 -5.03 21.56 12.46
CA SER A 230 -3.84 21.53 13.29
C SER A 230 -3.79 22.89 13.99
N GLU A 231 -4.14 22.93 15.28
CA GLU A 231 -3.75 24.05 16.12
C GLU A 231 -2.23 24.15 16.14
N GLY A 232 -1.72 25.31 15.76
CA GLY A 232 -0.30 25.61 15.78
C GLY A 232 0.04 26.84 14.94
N ALA A 233 0.27 27.94 15.64
CA ALA A 233 0.84 29.22 15.20
C ALA A 233 -0.13 30.28 14.62
N SER A 234 -0.22 31.34 15.42
CA SER A 234 -0.75 32.69 15.20
C SER A 234 -0.60 33.27 13.79
N ASP A 235 -1.67 33.86 13.26
CA ASP A 235 -1.57 35.17 12.61
C ASP A 235 -2.91 35.93 12.63
N GLU A 236 -2.87 37.17 13.09
CA GLU A 236 -3.96 38.13 13.02
C GLU A 236 -3.88 38.87 11.68
N THR A 237 -4.92 38.86 10.84
CA THR A 237 -5.34 40.07 10.11
C THR A 237 -6.72 39.93 9.44
N THR A 238 -7.59 40.88 9.79
CA THR A 238 -8.61 41.62 8.99
C THR A 238 -9.30 40.98 7.77
N GLY A 239 -10.62 41.15 7.76
CA GLY A 239 -11.55 40.63 6.75
C GLY A 239 -11.48 41.23 5.35
N GLY A 240 -12.26 40.60 4.47
CA GLY A 240 -12.47 40.98 3.07
C GLY A 240 -13.31 39.93 2.36
N ASP A 241 -14.56 40.31 2.10
CA ASP A 241 -15.54 39.65 1.24
C ASP A 241 -15.01 39.46 -0.20
N HIS A 242 -15.17 38.25 -0.75
CA HIS A 242 -15.36 37.94 -2.16
C HIS A 242 -15.48 36.42 -2.35
N ASP A 243 -16.70 35.95 -2.67
CA ASP A 243 -17.00 34.62 -3.24
C ASP A 243 -16.28 34.44 -4.59
N ARG A 244 -14.97 34.20 -4.55
CA ARG A 244 -14.24 33.55 -5.65
C ARG A 244 -14.38 32.06 -5.43
N GLU A 245 -15.03 31.36 -6.36
CA GLU A 245 -14.94 29.89 -6.47
C GLU A 245 -13.45 29.51 -6.36
N LYS A 246 -13.06 28.97 -5.21
CA LYS A 246 -11.70 28.47 -5.01
C LYS A 246 -11.58 27.24 -5.89
N LYS A 247 -10.83 27.37 -6.99
CA LYS A 247 -10.53 26.25 -7.88
C LYS A 247 -9.85 25.13 -7.08
N PRO A 248 -10.13 23.86 -7.43
CA PRO A 248 -9.58 22.74 -6.70
C PRO A 248 -8.06 22.69 -6.78
N ARG A 249 -7.45 22.41 -5.62
CA ARG A 249 -6.01 22.23 -5.46
C ARG A 249 -5.71 20.81 -5.01
N TYR A 250 -4.53 20.34 -5.38
CA TYR A 250 -4.09 18.97 -5.13
C TYR A 250 -2.69 18.98 -4.56
N LEU A 251 -2.48 18.18 -3.52
CA LEU A 251 -1.16 17.84 -3.02
C LEU A 251 -0.59 16.74 -3.91
N CYS A 252 0.58 16.97 -4.48
CA CYS A 252 1.21 16.08 -5.43
C CYS A 252 2.68 15.83 -5.04
N ALA A 253 3.21 14.65 -5.35
CA ALA A 253 4.63 14.34 -5.27
C ALA A 253 5.29 14.60 -6.63
N LYS A 254 6.49 15.18 -6.65
CA LYS A 254 7.22 15.39 -7.91
C LYS A 254 7.62 14.07 -8.55
N VAL A 255 7.45 13.99 -9.87
CA VAL A 255 7.96 12.91 -10.70
C VAL A 255 9.06 13.48 -11.57
N VAL A 256 10.28 12.96 -11.41
CA VAL A 256 11.46 13.49 -12.09
C VAL A 256 12.05 12.45 -13.04
N PRO A 257 12.76 12.87 -14.10
CA PRO A 257 13.54 11.94 -14.91
C PRO A 257 14.56 11.17 -14.06
N GLY A 258 14.61 9.86 -14.27
CA GLY A 258 15.60 8.96 -13.69
C GLY A 258 16.95 9.05 -14.39
N SER A 259 17.89 8.20 -13.95
CA SER A 259 19.23 8.11 -14.55
C SER A 259 19.24 7.43 -15.92
N THR A 260 18.21 6.64 -16.23
CA THR A 260 18.05 5.96 -17.53
C THR A 260 17.10 6.74 -18.44
N ALA A 261 17.29 6.61 -19.76
CA ALA A 261 16.46 7.29 -20.74
C ALA A 261 14.99 6.88 -20.60
N ASN A 262 14.08 7.87 -20.59
CA ASN A 262 12.63 7.70 -20.41
C ASN A 262 12.20 7.01 -19.11
N ALA A 263 13.11 6.89 -18.14
CA ALA A 263 12.77 6.46 -16.80
C ALA A 263 12.36 7.65 -15.93
N TYR A 264 11.53 7.37 -14.95
CA TYR A 264 11.03 8.33 -13.98
C TYR A 264 11.18 7.79 -12.56
N GLU A 265 11.44 8.71 -11.64
CA GLU A 265 11.48 8.48 -10.20
C GLU A 265 10.38 9.31 -9.53
N ILE A 266 9.62 8.68 -8.64
CA ILE A 266 8.58 9.34 -7.85
C ILE A 266 9.18 9.75 -6.51
N ARG A 267 9.33 11.05 -6.28
CA ARG A 267 9.85 11.59 -5.02
C ARG A 267 8.69 11.92 -4.08
N ILE A 268 8.21 10.91 -3.36
CA ILE A 268 7.07 11.05 -2.42
C ILE A 268 7.35 12.10 -1.33
N TRP A 269 8.61 12.31 -0.98
CA TRP A 269 9.04 13.32 0.00
C TRP A 269 9.11 14.75 -0.55
N ASP A 270 9.15 14.95 -1.88
CA ASP A 270 9.20 16.26 -2.52
C ASP A 270 7.80 16.64 -3.01
N GLN A 271 7.05 17.31 -2.14
CA GLN A 271 5.63 17.61 -2.34
C GLN A 271 5.40 19.03 -2.85
N ILE A 272 4.45 19.18 -3.76
CA ILE A 272 4.01 20.44 -4.35
C ILE A 272 2.49 20.50 -4.39
N ILE A 273 1.94 21.72 -4.31
CA ILE A 273 0.51 21.95 -4.48
C ILE A 273 0.27 22.45 -5.90
N ILE A 274 -0.54 21.72 -6.66
CA ILE A 274 -0.88 22.02 -8.05
C ILE A 274 -2.38 22.33 -8.11
N SER A 275 -2.72 23.47 -8.70
CA SER A 275 -4.11 23.82 -8.99
C SER A 275 -4.60 23.09 -10.23
N ASP A 276 -5.90 22.78 -10.30
CA ASP A 276 -6.50 22.10 -11.45
C ASP A 276 -6.10 22.77 -12.77
N ASP A 277 -6.16 24.08 -12.89
CA ASP A 277 -5.84 24.80 -14.13
C ASP A 277 -4.41 24.59 -14.67
N MET A 278 -3.48 24.14 -13.82
CA MET A 278 -2.11 23.82 -14.21
C MET A 278 -1.93 22.36 -14.68
N MET A 279 -2.92 21.49 -14.45
CA MET A 279 -2.88 20.08 -14.85
C MET A 279 -3.37 19.90 -16.28
N GLU A 280 -2.59 19.27 -17.14
CA GLU A 280 -2.87 19.20 -18.58
C GLU A 280 -3.48 17.85 -18.99
N ALA A 281 -2.87 16.75 -18.54
CA ALA A 281 -3.24 15.41 -18.95
C ALA A 281 -2.82 14.37 -17.91
N GLU A 282 -3.47 13.21 -17.94
CA GLU A 282 -2.99 12.02 -17.25
C GLU A 282 -1.85 11.38 -18.04
N ILE A 283 -0.83 10.93 -17.32
CA ILE A 283 0.26 10.13 -17.84
C ILE A 283 0.23 8.78 -17.14
N ILE A 284 0.36 7.69 -17.89
CA ILE A 284 0.42 6.35 -17.32
C ILE A 284 1.89 5.98 -17.16
N LEU A 285 2.28 5.72 -15.91
CA LEU A 285 3.59 5.18 -15.60
C LEU A 285 3.46 3.69 -15.22
N GLU A 286 4.32 2.88 -15.82
CA GLU A 286 4.45 1.46 -15.55
C GLU A 286 5.74 1.19 -14.77
N TYR A 287 5.62 0.42 -13.69
CA TYR A 287 6.80 0.03 -12.91
C TYR A 287 7.49 -1.17 -13.55
N ASP A 288 8.75 -0.99 -13.96
CA ASP A 288 9.59 -2.10 -14.39
C ASP A 288 10.36 -2.68 -13.20
N THR A 289 10.09 -3.95 -12.90
CA THR A 289 10.72 -4.69 -11.82
C THR A 289 12.21 -4.92 -12.03
N ALA A 290 12.67 -5.00 -13.29
CA ALA A 290 14.07 -5.32 -13.59
C ALA A 290 14.98 -4.10 -13.34
N SER A 291 14.62 -2.95 -13.91
CA SER A 291 15.38 -1.71 -13.75
C SER A 291 15.03 -0.92 -12.48
N ARG A 292 13.92 -1.25 -11.79
CA ARG A 292 13.42 -0.56 -10.60
C ARG A 292 12.98 0.89 -10.85
N TYR A 293 12.72 1.25 -12.10
CA TYR A 293 12.24 2.57 -12.51
C TYR A 293 10.83 2.52 -13.09
N TYR A 294 10.18 3.68 -13.11
CA TYR A 294 8.91 3.87 -13.82
C TYR A 294 9.19 4.31 -15.26
N TYR A 295 8.42 3.80 -16.21
CA TYR A 295 8.48 4.22 -17.61
C TYR A 295 7.10 4.67 -18.06
N GLN A 296 7.06 5.66 -18.95
CA GLN A 296 5.81 6.07 -19.56
C GLN A 296 5.30 4.96 -20.48
N SER A 297 4.06 4.52 -20.23
CA SER A 297 3.36 3.58 -21.12
C SER A 297 3.10 4.26 -22.47
N LYS A 298 3.21 3.49 -23.55
CA LYS A 298 3.04 3.99 -24.93
C LYS A 298 1.57 4.13 -25.30
#